data_AF-A0A6I3BSU5-F1
#
_entry.id   AF-A0A6I3BSU5-F1
#
_cell.length_a   1.000
_cell.length_b   1.000
_cell.length_c   1.000
_cell.angle_alpha   90.00
_cell.angle_beta   90.00
_cell.angle_gamma   90.00
#
_symmetry.space_group_name_H-M   'P 1'
#
loop_
_entity.id
_entity.type
_entity.pdbx_description
1 polymer ?
#
loop_
_entity_poly.entity_id
_entity_poly.type
_entity_poly.pdbx_seq_one_letter_code
_entity_poly.pdbx_strand_id
1 'polypeptide(L)'
;MNPTIGTDGNVSATSSGSTRAMSAMTRSGGSIPSAVSKRWPGNNPSSFARRNRSTPTSRIVAMPDVEDTSGSYELGLALAGAGEWFAAHEAFETAWRVAPPSERDFLQGLVHVVVWAYQANRGRPIGAERQRAKAQTRLAPYAPTHRDLNVAQLLEVVTANAVEDLARCFTATGRST
;
A
#
# COMPACT_ATOMS: atom_id res chain seq x y z
N MET A 1 -19.25 -57.77 22.31
CA MET A 1 -19.19 -58.20 20.89
C MET A 1 -20.48 -58.93 20.55
N ASN A 2 -21.27 -58.39 19.63
CA ASN A 2 -22.26 -59.12 18.83
C ASN A 2 -22.77 -58.16 17.73
N PRO A 3 -22.60 -58.46 16.43
CA PRO A 3 -23.12 -57.64 15.33
C PRO A 3 -24.45 -58.18 14.77
N THR A 4 -25.02 -57.46 13.80
CA THR A 4 -25.94 -57.87 12.70
C THR A 4 -27.21 -57.02 12.61
N ILE A 5 -27.08 -55.89 11.90
CA ILE A 5 -28.13 -55.12 11.21
C ILE A 5 -27.41 -54.59 9.94
N GLY A 6 -27.91 -54.66 8.72
CA GLY A 6 -29.19 -55.13 8.19
C GLY A 6 -29.38 -54.45 6.84
N THR A 7 -29.19 -55.18 5.73
CA THR A 7 -29.18 -54.62 4.36
C THR A 7 -30.33 -55.18 3.55
N ASP A 8 -31.21 -54.32 3.03
CA ASP A 8 -32.12 -54.68 1.94
C ASP A 8 -32.66 -53.45 1.19
N GLY A 9 -32.64 -53.54 -0.15
CA GLY A 9 -33.46 -52.75 -1.10
C GLY A 9 -33.14 -51.26 -1.32
N ASN A 10 -33.48 -50.65 -2.46
CA ASN A 10 -33.95 -51.19 -3.75
C ASN A 10 -33.86 -50.06 -4.84
N VAL A 11 -34.24 -50.42 -6.07
CA VAL A 11 -34.68 -49.59 -7.23
C VAL A 11 -33.63 -48.85 -8.08
N SER A 12 -33.14 -49.58 -9.09
CA SER A 12 -32.79 -49.01 -10.40
C SER A 12 -34.06 -48.74 -11.23
N ALA A 13 -34.09 -47.66 -12.02
CA ALA A 13 -34.74 -47.59 -13.35
C ALA A 13 -34.60 -46.19 -14.01
N THR A 14 -34.07 -46.17 -15.24
CA THR A 14 -34.60 -45.56 -16.50
C THR A 14 -35.44 -44.26 -16.44
N SER A 15 -35.52 -43.33 -17.40
CA SER A 15 -35.02 -43.13 -18.79
C SER A 15 -35.03 -41.59 -19.07
N SER A 16 -34.79 -41.01 -20.25
CA SER A 16 -34.50 -41.49 -21.63
C SER A 16 -33.65 -40.44 -22.38
N GLY A 17 -33.34 -40.68 -23.66
CA GLY A 17 -32.65 -39.71 -24.52
C GLY A 17 -33.59 -38.80 -25.34
N SER A 18 -33.02 -37.74 -25.93
CA SER A 18 -33.65 -37.01 -27.05
C SER A 18 -32.58 -36.43 -27.99
N THR A 19 -32.73 -36.71 -29.28
CA THR A 19 -31.80 -36.31 -30.35
C THR A 19 -32.50 -35.48 -31.41
N ARG A 20 -31.94 -34.32 -31.76
CA ARG A 20 -32.15 -33.58 -33.02
C ARG A 20 -31.17 -32.41 -33.04
N ALA A 21 -30.67 -31.88 -34.15
CA ALA A 21 -30.44 -32.28 -35.55
C ALA A 21 -29.94 -31.00 -36.24
N MET A 22 -29.20 -31.12 -37.34
CA MET A 22 -28.58 -29.97 -38.01
C MET A 22 -29.59 -29.12 -38.80
N SER A 23 -29.25 -27.83 -38.98
CA SER A 23 -29.62 -27.06 -40.19
C SER A 23 -28.50 -26.06 -40.51
N ALA A 24 -27.99 -26.13 -41.74
CA ALA A 24 -27.07 -25.14 -42.28
C ALA A 24 -27.86 -23.98 -42.93
N MET A 25 -27.31 -22.77 -42.88
CA MET A 25 -27.75 -21.63 -43.68
C MET A 25 -26.56 -20.97 -44.37
N THR A 26 -26.80 -20.45 -45.57
CA THR A 26 -25.78 -20.14 -46.57
C THR A 26 -25.44 -18.65 -46.66
N ARG A 27 -24.16 -18.36 -46.97
CA ARG A 27 -23.64 -17.22 -47.78
C ARG A 27 -24.51 -15.95 -47.89
N SER A 28 -23.97 -14.80 -47.48
CA SER A 28 -23.40 -13.80 -48.44
C SER A 28 -23.00 -12.47 -47.76
N GLY A 29 -21.79 -11.99 -48.09
CA GLY A 29 -21.49 -10.56 -48.33
C GLY A 29 -21.50 -9.55 -47.16
N GLY A 30 -20.38 -8.85 -46.94
CA GLY A 30 -20.38 -7.64 -46.11
C GLY A 30 -19.02 -7.16 -45.61
N SER A 31 -18.32 -6.37 -46.43
CA SER A 31 -17.40 -5.29 -46.03
C SER A 31 -16.26 -5.55 -45.01
N ILE A 32 -15.02 -5.51 -45.53
CA ILE A 32 -13.83 -5.08 -44.79
C ILE A 32 -14.03 -3.63 -44.30
N PRO A 33 -13.68 -3.33 -43.04
CA PRO A 33 -12.75 -2.22 -42.82
C PRO A 33 -11.64 -2.53 -41.81
N SER A 34 -10.41 -2.33 -42.28
CA SER A 34 -9.16 -2.03 -41.55
C SER A 34 -9.17 -2.11 -40.02
N ALA A 35 -8.46 -3.11 -39.48
CA ALA A 35 -8.12 -3.18 -38.06
C ALA A 35 -7.03 -2.13 -37.71
N VAL A 36 -7.44 -0.92 -37.35
CA VAL A 36 -6.53 0.08 -36.75
C VAL A 36 -6.51 -0.06 -35.23
N SER A 37 -5.34 -0.42 -34.68
CA SER A 37 -5.12 -0.58 -33.25
C SER A 37 -5.30 0.74 -32.49
N LYS A 38 -6.40 0.88 -31.74
CA LYS A 38 -6.53 1.93 -30.69
C LYS A 38 -7.12 1.34 -29.40
N ARG A 39 -6.21 0.82 -28.57
CA ARG A 39 -6.46 0.41 -27.18
C ARG A 39 -7.01 1.60 -26.39
N TRP A 40 -8.12 1.39 -25.67
CA TRP A 40 -8.84 2.46 -24.97
C TRP A 40 -8.05 3.03 -23.78
N PRO A 41 -8.35 4.27 -23.34
CA PRO A 41 -7.50 5.01 -22.41
C PRO A 41 -7.58 4.49 -20.97
N GLY A 42 -6.51 4.68 -20.20
CA GLY A 42 -6.53 4.41 -18.76
C GLY A 42 -7.31 5.47 -18.00
N ASN A 43 -8.33 5.06 -17.25
CA ASN A 43 -9.03 5.94 -16.31
C ASN A 43 -8.11 6.34 -15.15
N ASN A 44 -7.82 7.63 -15.04
CA ASN A 44 -7.30 8.25 -13.82
C ASN A 44 -8.45 8.41 -12.80
N PRO A 45 -8.21 8.15 -11.50
CA PRO A 45 -8.51 9.23 -10.57
C PRO A 45 -7.50 9.32 -9.41
N SER A 46 -6.64 10.33 -9.46
CA SER A 46 -6.38 11.13 -8.27
C SER A 46 -6.19 12.60 -8.66
N SER A 47 -7.05 13.45 -8.10
CA SER A 47 -6.93 14.90 -8.18
C SER A 47 -5.95 15.37 -7.11
N PHE A 48 -4.66 15.37 -7.45
CA PHE A 48 -3.68 16.20 -6.76
C PHE A 48 -3.27 17.32 -7.70
N ALA A 49 -3.45 18.57 -7.26
CA ALA A 49 -3.20 19.75 -8.07
C ALA A 49 -1.71 19.88 -8.40
N ARG A 50 -1.31 19.37 -9.57
CA ARG A 50 0.02 19.58 -10.15
C ARG A 50 0.19 21.05 -10.52
N ARG A 51 0.54 21.89 -9.55
CA ARG A 51 0.97 23.28 -9.82
C ARG A 51 2.25 23.23 -10.65
N ASN A 52 2.21 23.80 -11.86
CA ASN A 52 3.39 24.02 -12.67
C ASN A 52 4.40 24.86 -11.89
N ARG A 53 5.60 24.33 -11.67
CA ARG A 53 6.76 25.10 -11.19
C ARG A 53 7.70 25.30 -12.37
N SER A 54 7.60 26.46 -13.01
CA SER A 54 8.61 26.90 -13.98
C SER A 54 9.96 27.01 -13.29
N THR A 55 11.02 26.53 -13.95
CA THR A 55 12.40 26.73 -13.50
C THR A 55 12.86 28.15 -13.82
N PRO A 56 13.58 28.81 -12.89
CA PRO A 56 14.58 29.80 -13.24
C PRO A 56 15.98 29.32 -12.85
N THR A 57 16.92 29.56 -13.75
CA THR A 57 18.36 29.27 -13.64
C THR A 57 19.01 29.90 -12.39
N SER A 58 19.97 29.15 -11.82
CA SER A 58 21.01 29.57 -10.88
C SER A 58 20.73 30.77 -9.96
N ARG A 59 20.26 30.47 -8.75
CA ARG A 59 20.75 31.16 -7.55
C ARG A 59 21.63 30.20 -6.77
N ILE A 60 22.68 30.73 -6.14
CA ILE A 60 23.48 30.00 -5.15
C ILE A 60 22.51 29.56 -4.05
N VAL A 61 22.24 28.26 -3.98
CA VAL A 61 21.46 27.68 -2.89
C VAL A 61 22.39 27.60 -1.70
N ALA A 62 22.16 28.45 -0.70
CA ALA A 62 22.64 28.17 0.64
C ALA A 62 22.09 26.78 0.99
N MET A 63 22.98 25.81 1.19
CA MET A 63 22.62 24.53 1.80
C MET A 63 21.93 24.89 3.12
N PRO A 64 20.66 24.50 3.34
CA PRO A 64 20.07 24.66 4.66
C PRO A 64 20.95 23.87 5.64
N ASP A 65 21.17 24.45 6.81
CA ASP A 65 22.01 23.83 7.81
C ASP A 65 21.47 22.43 8.15
N VAL A 66 22.38 21.49 8.43
CA VAL A 66 22.07 20.06 8.56
C VAL A 66 21.14 19.79 9.75
N GLU A 67 21.01 20.75 10.67
CA GLU A 67 20.10 20.73 11.83
C GLU A 67 18.60 20.55 11.49
N ASP A 68 18.09 21.09 10.37
CA ASP A 68 16.63 21.09 10.06
C ASP A 68 16.04 19.68 9.85
N THR A 69 16.87 18.72 9.42
CA THR A 69 16.44 17.34 9.21
C THR A 69 16.09 16.65 10.53
N SER A 70 16.86 16.92 11.59
CA SER A 70 16.69 16.24 12.88
C SER A 70 15.48 16.75 13.64
N GLY A 71 15.25 18.07 13.69
CA GLY A 71 14.06 18.64 14.34
C GLY A 71 12.76 18.17 13.69
N SER A 72 12.70 18.14 12.35
CA SER A 72 11.54 17.61 11.61
C SER A 72 11.31 16.10 11.82
N TYR A 73 12.39 15.32 11.98
CA TYR A 73 12.31 13.89 12.27
C TYR A 73 11.77 13.61 13.67
N GLU A 74 12.32 14.27 14.70
CA GLU A 74 11.90 14.13 16.10
C GLU A 74 10.45 14.57 16.30
N LEU A 75 10.04 15.67 15.66
CA LEU A 75 8.64 16.12 15.64
C LEU A 75 7.72 15.06 14.99
N GLY A 76 8.15 14.44 13.89
CA GLY A 76 7.43 13.35 13.24
C GLY A 76 7.24 12.14 14.15
N LEU A 77 8.28 11.73 14.89
CA LEU A 77 8.19 10.66 15.89
C LEU A 77 7.18 11.02 17.00
N ALA A 78 7.27 12.22 17.57
CA ALA A 78 6.38 12.66 18.65
C ALA A 78 4.90 12.70 18.22
N LEU A 79 4.63 13.24 17.03
CA LEU A 79 3.27 13.29 16.45
C LEU A 79 2.73 11.90 16.12
N ALA A 80 3.58 11.00 15.59
CA ALA A 80 3.19 9.62 15.33
C ALA A 80 2.94 8.83 16.63
N GLY A 81 3.71 9.10 17.70
CA GLY A 81 3.46 8.56 19.04
C GLY A 81 2.15 9.04 19.68
N ALA A 82 1.68 10.23 19.29
CA ALA A 82 0.37 10.77 19.67
C ALA A 82 -0.80 10.30 18.76
N GLY A 83 -0.52 9.58 17.67
CA GLY A 83 -1.52 9.19 16.67
C GLY A 83 -1.95 10.30 15.70
N GLU A 84 -1.25 11.44 15.68
CA GLU A 84 -1.54 12.60 14.84
C GLU A 84 -1.01 12.40 13.40
N TRP A 85 -1.53 11.38 12.72
CA TRP A 85 -0.98 10.84 11.47
C TRP A 85 -0.78 11.84 10.34
N PHE A 86 -1.65 12.85 10.23
CA PHE A 86 -1.50 13.88 9.19
C PHE A 86 -0.39 14.88 9.51
N ALA A 87 -0.28 15.33 10.76
CA ALA A 87 0.80 16.21 11.18
C ALA A 87 2.17 15.48 11.14
N ALA A 88 2.20 14.21 11.57
CA ALA A 88 3.37 13.35 11.44
C ALA A 88 3.81 13.17 9.98
N HIS A 89 2.86 13.05 9.04
CA HIS A 89 3.15 13.05 7.60
C HIS A 89 3.86 14.34 7.16
N GLU A 90 3.36 15.52 7.53
CA GLU A 90 3.98 16.79 7.13
C GLU A 90 5.39 16.98 7.72
N ALA A 91 5.61 16.53 8.96
CA ALA A 91 6.92 16.54 9.61
C ALA A 91 7.92 15.57 8.91
N PHE A 92 7.54 14.30 8.70
CA PHE A 92 8.40 13.35 8.00
C PHE A 92 8.65 13.71 6.53
N GLU A 93 7.67 14.29 5.82
CA GLU A 93 7.87 14.75 4.45
C GLU A 93 8.84 15.94 4.40
N THR A 94 8.84 16.79 5.44
CA THR A 94 9.81 17.89 5.58
C THR A 94 11.23 17.35 5.77
N ALA A 95 11.43 16.44 6.72
CA ALA A 95 12.73 15.75 6.90
C ALA A 95 13.18 15.03 5.61
N TRP A 96 12.27 14.34 4.91
CA TRP A 96 12.58 13.62 3.66
C TRP A 96 13.05 14.54 2.52
N ARG A 97 12.49 15.75 2.38
CA ARG A 97 12.84 16.68 1.30
C ARG A 97 14.31 17.11 1.37
N VAL A 98 14.80 17.39 2.57
CA VAL A 98 16.19 17.83 2.85
C VAL A 98 17.17 16.67 3.04
N ALA A 99 16.67 15.44 3.23
CA ALA A 99 17.49 14.27 3.56
C ALA A 99 18.65 13.98 2.58
N PRO A 100 19.82 13.55 3.09
CA PRO A 100 20.91 13.02 2.27
C PRO A 100 20.50 11.69 1.60
N PRO A 101 21.14 11.27 0.50
CA PRO A 101 20.74 10.09 -0.27
C PRO A 101 20.59 8.80 0.55
N SER A 102 21.42 8.59 1.58
CA SER A 102 21.37 7.40 2.46
C SER A 102 20.10 7.32 3.33
N GLU A 103 19.52 8.46 3.69
CA GLU A 103 18.34 8.55 4.58
C GLU A 103 17.01 8.66 3.82
N ARG A 104 17.06 8.92 2.51
CA ARG A 104 15.84 9.19 1.72
C ARG A 104 14.86 8.04 1.70
N ASP A 105 15.33 6.80 1.56
CA ASP A 105 14.44 5.65 1.50
C ASP A 105 13.83 5.32 2.87
N PHE A 106 14.60 5.44 3.96
CA PHE A 106 14.09 5.34 5.34
C PHE A 106 12.98 6.35 5.62
N LEU A 107 13.25 7.65 5.44
CA LEU A 107 12.28 8.71 5.73
C LEU A 107 11.05 8.61 4.82
N GLN A 108 11.22 8.21 3.55
CA GLN A 108 10.09 7.92 2.66
C GLN A 108 9.28 6.69 3.11
N GLY A 109 9.93 5.70 3.72
CA GLY A 109 9.28 4.58 4.40
C GLY A 109 8.36 5.06 5.52
N LEU A 110 8.86 5.94 6.41
CA LEU A 110 8.05 6.53 7.49
C LEU A 110 6.87 7.37 6.98
N VAL A 111 7.08 8.19 5.94
CA VAL A 111 6.00 8.90 5.24
C VAL A 111 4.92 7.92 4.75
N HIS A 112 5.29 6.76 4.21
CA HIS A 112 4.33 5.74 3.80
C HIS A 112 3.61 5.07 4.96
N VAL A 113 4.28 4.85 6.11
CA VAL A 113 3.66 4.31 7.34
C VAL A 113 2.54 5.23 7.84
N VAL A 114 2.80 6.51 8.03
CA VAL A 114 1.80 7.44 8.58
C VAL A 114 0.65 7.70 7.59
N VAL A 115 0.90 7.64 6.28
CA VAL A 115 -0.17 7.71 5.26
C VAL A 115 -0.99 6.41 5.16
N TRP A 116 -0.41 5.26 5.50
CA TRP A 116 -1.18 4.01 5.67
C TRP A 116 -2.15 4.14 6.85
N ALA A 117 -1.65 4.54 8.03
CA ALA A 117 -2.47 4.76 9.22
C ALA A 117 -3.57 5.82 9.01
N TYR A 118 -3.22 6.97 8.43
CA TYR A 118 -4.19 8.02 8.11
C TYR A 118 -5.32 7.53 7.18
N GLN A 119 -5.01 6.68 6.19
CA GLN A 119 -6.02 6.12 5.28
C GLN A 119 -6.85 5.00 5.91
N ALA A 120 -6.26 4.20 6.80
CA ALA A 120 -6.99 3.20 7.57
C ALA A 120 -8.06 3.86 8.45
N ASN A 121 -7.69 4.90 9.21
CA ASN A 121 -8.60 5.70 10.04
C ASN A 121 -9.70 6.43 9.23
N ARG A 122 -9.53 6.58 7.91
CA ARG A 122 -10.52 7.14 6.97
C ARG A 122 -11.37 6.09 6.26
N GLY A 123 -11.23 4.80 6.59
CA GLY A 123 -11.97 3.70 5.95
C GLY A 123 -11.60 3.47 4.48
N ARG A 124 -10.32 3.68 4.10
CA ARG A 124 -9.84 3.57 2.71
C ARG A 124 -8.87 2.38 2.50
N PRO A 125 -9.32 1.12 2.64
CA PRO A 125 -8.44 -0.05 2.74
C PRO A 125 -7.53 -0.26 1.54
N ILE A 126 -8.02 -0.11 0.30
CA ILE A 126 -7.22 -0.29 -0.93
C ILE A 126 -6.09 0.74 -1.03
N GLY A 127 -6.35 1.98 -0.59
CA GLY A 127 -5.36 3.05 -0.57
C GLY A 127 -4.33 2.87 0.55
N ALA A 128 -4.77 2.36 1.70
CA ALA A 128 -3.92 2.02 2.83
C ALA A 128 -2.93 0.89 2.47
N GLU A 129 -3.41 -0.21 1.89
CA GLU A 129 -2.60 -1.39 1.55
C GLU A 129 -1.43 -1.06 0.60
N ARG A 130 -1.70 -0.23 -0.43
CA ARG A 130 -0.66 0.22 -1.38
C ARG A 130 0.44 1.06 -0.73
N GLN A 131 0.19 1.67 0.42
CA GLN A 131 1.18 2.46 1.16
C GLN A 131 1.91 1.58 2.18
N ARG A 132 1.19 0.66 2.85
CA ARG A 132 1.76 -0.39 3.72
C ARG A 132 2.84 -1.21 2.99
N ALA A 133 2.54 -1.73 1.80
CA ALA A 133 3.51 -2.48 1.00
C ALA A 133 4.78 -1.67 0.65
N LYS A 134 4.64 -0.37 0.34
CA LYS A 134 5.79 0.51 0.08
C LYS A 134 6.61 0.78 1.34
N ALA A 135 5.96 0.94 2.49
CA ALA A 135 6.64 1.09 3.77
C ALA A 135 7.50 -0.14 4.08
N GLN A 136 6.95 -1.35 3.91
CA GLN A 136 7.69 -2.61 4.12
C GLN A 136 8.94 -2.68 3.23
N THR A 137 8.82 -2.51 1.92
CA THR A 137 9.96 -2.56 0.98
C THR A 137 11.05 -1.54 1.34
N ARG A 138 10.67 -0.36 1.82
CA ARG A 138 11.60 0.74 2.12
C ARG A 138 12.26 0.65 3.48
N LEU A 139 11.57 0.11 4.48
CA LEU A 139 12.07 0.02 5.86
C LEU A 139 12.81 -1.29 6.13
N ALA A 140 12.55 -2.37 5.39
CA ALA A 140 13.23 -3.66 5.57
C ALA A 140 14.78 -3.60 5.60
N PRO A 141 15.47 -2.79 4.77
CA PRO A 141 16.94 -2.66 4.83
C PRO A 141 17.48 -1.99 6.10
N TYR A 142 16.64 -1.30 6.88
CA TYR A 142 17.00 -0.53 8.06
C TYR A 142 16.69 -1.27 9.38
N ALA A 143 16.31 -2.55 9.30
CA ALA A 143 16.13 -3.41 10.46
C ALA A 143 17.48 -3.86 11.06
N PRO A 144 17.59 -4.07 12.38
CA PRO A 144 16.52 -4.00 13.38
C PRO A 144 16.24 -2.58 13.91
N THR A 145 17.21 -1.67 13.82
CA THR A 145 17.15 -0.33 14.43
C THR A 145 17.85 0.68 13.55
N HIS A 146 17.25 1.87 13.37
CA HIS A 146 17.86 2.99 12.66
C HIS A 146 17.39 4.32 13.26
N ARG A 147 18.33 5.24 13.52
CA ARG A 147 18.07 6.53 14.24
C ARG A 147 17.23 6.35 15.51
N ASP A 148 17.63 5.40 16.35
CA ASP A 148 16.99 5.04 17.63
C ASP A 148 15.53 4.52 17.53
N LEU A 149 14.99 4.38 16.32
CA LEU A 149 13.70 3.75 16.06
C LEU A 149 13.86 2.23 15.94
N ASN A 150 13.03 1.46 16.66
CA ASN A 150 12.95 0.00 16.52
C ASN A 150 12.21 -0.36 15.21
N VAL A 151 12.97 -0.45 14.11
CA VAL A 151 12.46 -0.75 12.78
C VAL A 151 11.91 -2.18 12.68
N ALA A 152 12.47 -3.13 13.43
CA ALA A 152 11.95 -4.50 13.48
C ALA A 152 10.51 -4.54 14.04
N GLN A 153 10.28 -3.95 15.22
CA GLN A 153 8.95 -3.86 15.83
C GLN A 153 7.96 -3.07 14.94
N LEU A 154 8.43 -2.00 14.31
CA LEU A 154 7.61 -1.24 13.36
C LEU A 154 7.19 -2.11 12.16
N LEU A 155 8.12 -2.91 11.61
CA LEU A 155 7.84 -3.83 10.50
C LEU A 155 6.92 -4.97 10.90
N GLU A 156 6.98 -5.47 12.13
CA GLU A 156 6.03 -6.46 12.67
C GLU A 156 4.61 -5.89 12.67
N VAL A 157 4.40 -4.70 13.24
CA VAL A 157 3.10 -4.02 13.29
C VAL A 157 2.56 -3.70 11.88
N VAL A 158 3.41 -3.17 11.00
CA VAL A 158 3.07 -2.93 9.58
C VAL A 158 2.73 -4.23 8.86
N THR A 159 3.38 -5.35 9.20
CA THR A 159 3.10 -6.66 8.58
C THR A 159 1.82 -7.29 9.13
N ALA A 160 1.54 -7.17 10.42
CA ALA A 160 0.28 -7.58 11.04
C ALA A 160 -0.92 -6.71 10.61
N ASN A 161 -0.67 -5.54 10.01
CA ASN A 161 -1.67 -4.52 9.69
C ASN A 161 -2.38 -3.92 10.94
N ALA A 162 -1.70 -3.91 12.09
CA ALA A 162 -2.24 -3.48 13.38
C ALA A 162 -2.04 -1.96 13.59
N VAL A 163 -2.87 -1.13 12.94
CA VAL A 163 -2.77 0.34 13.03
C VAL A 163 -2.95 0.85 14.48
N GLU A 164 -3.74 0.13 15.28
CA GLU A 164 -4.00 0.36 16.69
C GLU A 164 -2.74 0.31 17.58
N ASP A 165 -1.76 -0.52 17.23
CA ASP A 165 -0.50 -0.66 17.98
C ASP A 165 0.61 0.30 17.48
N LEU A 166 0.42 0.89 16.30
CA LEU A 166 1.45 1.63 15.58
C LEU A 166 2.05 2.80 16.37
N ALA A 167 1.24 3.53 17.14
CA ALA A 167 1.71 4.67 17.92
C ALA A 167 2.80 4.28 18.93
N ARG A 168 2.71 3.06 19.50
CA ARG A 168 3.68 2.53 20.47
C ARG A 168 5.07 2.30 19.87
N CYS A 169 5.17 2.13 18.55
CA CYS A 169 6.45 1.99 17.85
C CYS A 169 7.23 3.32 17.77
N PHE A 170 6.55 4.45 17.96
CA PHE A 170 7.13 5.80 17.85
C PHE A 170 7.34 6.49 19.20
N THR A 171 6.69 6.02 20.26
CA THR A 171 6.98 6.47 21.63
C THR A 171 8.31 5.88 22.10
N ALA A 172 9.27 6.74 22.45
CA ALA A 172 10.56 6.29 22.97
C ALA A 172 10.37 5.43 24.23
N THR A 173 10.75 4.15 24.16
CA THR A 173 10.74 3.25 25.31
C THR A 173 11.78 3.71 26.33
N GLY A 174 11.31 4.42 27.36
CA GLY A 174 12.02 4.76 28.60
C GLY A 174 13.54 4.94 28.48
N ARG A 175 13.99 6.17 28.25
CA ARG A 175 15.39 6.57 28.46
C ARG A 175 15.73 6.31 29.94
N SER A 176 16.30 5.15 30.22
CA SER A 176 16.74 4.77 31.57
C SER A 176 17.97 5.60 31.90
N THR A 177 17.76 6.61 32.74
CA THR A 177 18.79 7.44 33.37
C THR A 177 19.53 6.67 34.46
#